data_AF-A0A2E9A102-F1
#
_entry.id   AF-A0A2E9A102-F1
#
_cell.length_a   1.000
_cell.length_b   1.000
_cell.length_c   1.000
_cell.angle_alpha   90.00
_cell.angle_beta   90.00
_cell.angle_gamma   90.00
#
_symmetry.space_group_name_H-M   'P 1'
#
loop_
_entity.id
_entity.type
_entity.pdbx_description
1 polymer ?
#
loop_
_entity_poly.entity_id
_entity_poly.type
_entity_poly.pdbx_seq_one_letter_code
_entity_poly.pdbx_strand_id
1 'polypeptide(L)'
;ETRRRRGKGYDWIIINLGVPGMPKEFEINTHFFKGNYPDSFSIQANMENKTQSIKSIVNKSQRWKTIIKKTKLKANSSLKIKNNYLKNVNYIKINIFPDGGISRFRARGKVK
;
A
#
# COMPACT_ATOMS: atom_id res chain seq x y z
N GLU A 1 1.24 -13.10 1.32
CA GLU A 1 2.50 -13.22 2.06
C GLU A 1 3.65 -13.30 1.05
N THR A 2 4.83 -12.80 1.38
CA THR A 2 6.01 -12.88 0.53
C THR A 2 7.09 -13.77 1.13
N ARG A 3 8.03 -14.24 0.30
CA ARG A 3 9.18 -15.04 0.77
C ARG A 3 10.12 -14.18 1.59
N ARG A 4 10.67 -14.73 2.68
CA ARG A 4 11.68 -14.07 3.51
C ARG A 4 12.82 -13.49 2.67
N ARG A 5 13.13 -12.21 2.89
CA ARG A 5 14.21 -11.48 2.25
C ARG A 5 15.43 -11.47 3.17
N ARG A 6 16.61 -11.73 2.60
CA ARG A 6 17.91 -11.68 3.30
C ARG A 6 18.82 -10.54 2.85
N GLY A 7 18.42 -9.80 1.80
CA GLY A 7 19.15 -8.68 1.22
C GLY A 7 18.44 -7.34 1.44
N LYS A 8 19.03 -6.26 0.92
CA LYS A 8 18.42 -4.93 0.96
C LYS A 8 17.11 -4.88 0.17
N GLY A 9 16.26 -3.91 0.48
CA GLY A 9 15.02 -3.62 -0.24
C GLY A 9 13.76 -3.95 0.55
N TYR A 10 12.65 -4.09 -0.17
CA TYR A 10 11.31 -4.29 0.36
C TYR A 10 10.42 -4.92 -0.70
N ASP A 11 9.33 -5.56 -0.28
CA ASP A 11 8.30 -6.05 -1.19
C ASP A 11 7.18 -5.04 -1.36
N TRP A 12 6.47 -5.12 -2.48
CA TRP A 12 5.42 -4.17 -2.80
C TRP A 12 4.31 -4.80 -3.64
N ILE A 13 3.15 -4.16 -3.63
CA ILE A 13 2.03 -4.46 -4.53
C ILE A 13 1.43 -3.15 -5.02
N ILE A 14 1.02 -3.12 -6.29
CA ILE A 14 0.26 -2.02 -6.89
C ILE A 14 -1.17 -2.52 -7.12
N ILE A 15 -2.13 -1.73 -6.66
CA ILE A 15 -3.56 -2.00 -6.74
C ILE A 15 -4.20 -0.93 -7.61
N ASN A 16 -4.89 -1.35 -8.68
CA ASN A 16 -5.80 -0.50 -9.43
C ASN A 16 -7.16 -0.46 -8.71
N LEU A 17 -7.62 0.74 -8.35
CA LEU A 17 -8.92 0.93 -7.74
C LEU A 17 -10.02 0.69 -8.78
N GLY A 18 -11.12 0.04 -8.37
CA GLY A 18 -12.27 -0.20 -9.25
C GLY A 18 -12.80 1.10 -9.86
N VAL A 19 -12.82 2.18 -9.05
CA VAL A 19 -13.15 3.54 -9.50
C VAL A 19 -12.13 4.52 -8.92
N PRO A 20 -11.67 5.54 -9.67
CA PRO A 20 -10.86 6.61 -9.12
C PRO A 20 -11.57 7.29 -7.94
N GLY A 21 -10.84 7.58 -6.87
CA GLY A 21 -11.41 8.18 -5.67
C GLY A 21 -10.39 8.91 -4.82
N MET A 22 -10.87 9.47 -3.71
CA MET A 22 -10.07 10.17 -2.71
C MET A 22 -10.07 9.35 -1.41
N PRO A 23 -9.11 8.42 -1.22
CA PRO A 23 -8.98 7.67 0.03
C PRO A 23 -8.79 8.60 1.23
N LYS A 24 -9.61 8.43 2.27
CA LYS A 24 -9.58 9.19 3.52
C LYS A 24 -9.07 8.36 4.70
N GLU A 25 -9.17 7.05 4.63
CA GLU A 25 -8.69 6.13 5.64
C GLU A 25 -8.08 4.90 4.99
N PHE A 26 -6.98 4.43 5.56
CA PHE A 26 -6.41 3.13 5.25
C PHE A 26 -6.47 2.22 6.47
N GLU A 27 -6.75 0.95 6.26
CA GLU A 27 -6.69 -0.09 7.28
C GLU A 27 -5.78 -1.22 6.81
N ILE A 28 -4.82 -1.57 7.65
CA ILE A 28 -3.86 -2.66 7.42
C ILE A 28 -4.07 -3.68 8.53
N ASN A 29 -4.39 -4.91 8.14
CA ASN A 29 -4.61 -6.01 9.06
C ASN A 29 -3.49 -7.04 8.91
N THR A 30 -2.90 -7.42 10.04
CA THR A 30 -1.91 -8.50 10.17
C THR A 30 -2.50 -9.70 10.90
N HIS A 31 -3.84 -9.82 10.98
CA HIS A 31 -4.49 -10.98 11.59
C HIS A 31 -3.91 -12.30 11.08
N PHE A 32 -3.72 -13.24 12.00
CA PHE A 32 -3.07 -14.55 11.79
C PHE A 32 -1.55 -14.52 11.56
N PHE A 33 -0.96 -13.37 11.21
CA PHE A 33 0.49 -13.19 11.10
C PHE A 33 1.08 -12.78 12.47
N LYS A 34 1.53 -13.76 13.25
CA LYS A 34 2.07 -13.55 14.61
C LYS A 34 3.59 -13.35 14.66
N GLY A 35 4.33 -13.99 13.73
CA GLY A 35 5.79 -13.90 13.65
C GLY A 35 6.34 -13.55 12.26
N ASN A 36 5.48 -13.52 11.25
CA ASN A 36 5.79 -13.28 9.84
C ASN A 36 4.98 -12.11 9.25
N TYR A 37 4.55 -11.16 10.09
CA TYR A 37 4.02 -9.88 9.62
C TYR A 37 5.18 -8.95 9.25
N PRO A 38 4.99 -7.98 8.33
CA PRO A 38 6.03 -7.01 8.04
C PRO A 38 6.27 -6.09 9.25
N ASP A 39 7.53 -5.73 9.50
CA ASP A 39 7.88 -4.81 10.58
C ASP A 39 7.24 -3.42 10.37
N SER A 40 7.22 -2.97 9.11
CA SER A 40 6.62 -1.69 8.75
C SER A 40 6.08 -1.69 7.32
N PHE A 41 5.28 -0.68 7.01
CA PHE A 41 4.75 -0.45 5.66
C PHE A 41 4.74 1.03 5.31
N SER A 42 4.59 1.35 4.02
CA SER A 42 4.28 2.71 3.55
C SER A 42 3.28 2.64 2.40
N ILE A 43 2.61 3.76 2.12
CA ILE A 43 1.66 3.86 1.00
C ILE A 43 2.06 5.00 0.08
N GLN A 44 2.15 4.70 -1.20
CA GLN A 44 2.21 5.67 -2.28
C GLN A 44 0.91 5.62 -3.08
N ALA A 45 0.54 6.72 -3.72
CA ALA A 45 -0.60 6.74 -4.61
C ALA A 45 -0.38 7.72 -5.77
N ASN A 46 -1.01 7.43 -6.90
CA ASN A 46 -1.03 8.34 -8.04
C ASN A 46 -2.31 8.19 -8.86
N MET A 47 -2.56 9.21 -9.69
CA MET A 47 -3.50 9.13 -10.80
C MET A 47 -2.71 8.85 -12.07
N GLU A 48 -2.95 7.71 -12.71
CA GLU A 48 -2.33 7.34 -13.99
C GLU A 48 -3.38 7.17 -15.09
N ASN A 49 -2.98 7.33 -16.35
CA ASN A 49 -3.85 7.00 -17.47
C ASN A 49 -3.99 5.47 -17.59
N LYS A 50 -5.23 4.96 -17.65
CA LYS A 50 -5.53 3.51 -17.72
C LYS A 50 -5.05 2.86 -19.02
N THR A 51 -4.72 3.62 -20.06
CA THR A 51 -4.19 3.10 -21.34
C THR A 51 -2.70 2.73 -21.28
N GLN A 52 -2.00 3.06 -20.18
CA GLN A 52 -0.58 2.73 -20.04
C GLN A 52 -0.37 1.23 -19.81
N SER A 53 0.74 0.71 -20.35
CA SER A 53 1.14 -0.67 -20.09
C SER A 53 1.53 -0.90 -18.63
N ILE A 54 1.39 -2.14 -18.15
CA ILE A 54 1.75 -2.55 -16.77
C ILE A 54 3.21 -2.18 -16.46
N LYS A 55 4.13 -2.43 -17.40
CA LYS A 55 5.56 -2.10 -17.23
C LYS A 55 5.77 -0.60 -17.02
N SER A 56 5.02 0.25 -17.74
CA SER A 56 5.08 1.70 -17.58
C SER A 56 4.58 2.13 -16.19
N ILE A 57 3.46 1.56 -15.73
CA ILE A 57 2.90 1.81 -14.39
C ILE A 57 3.92 1.44 -13.30
N VAL A 58 4.54 0.25 -13.40
CA VAL A 58 5.54 -0.20 -12.41
C VAL A 58 6.74 0.75 -12.37
N ASN A 59 7.28 1.16 -13.52
CA ASN A 59 8.42 2.08 -13.59
C ASN A 59 8.09 3.45 -12.98
N LYS A 60 6.92 4.03 -13.34
CA LYS A 60 6.46 5.31 -12.79
C LYS A 60 6.18 5.24 -11.29
N SER A 61 5.75 4.08 -10.80
CA SER A 61 5.44 3.88 -9.38
C SER A 61 6.60 4.17 -8.43
N GLN A 62 7.84 4.12 -8.92
CA GLN A 62 9.03 4.48 -8.14
C GLN A 62 9.03 5.96 -7.70
N ARG A 63 8.37 6.82 -8.47
CA ARG A 63 8.29 8.28 -8.23
C ARG A 63 6.93 8.74 -7.71
N TRP A 64 6.01 7.81 -7.43
CA TRP A 64 4.70 8.18 -6.88
C TRP A 64 4.83 8.81 -5.51
N LYS A 65 3.91 9.74 -5.21
CA LYS A 65 3.91 10.47 -3.95
C LYS A 65 3.59 9.52 -2.79
N THR A 66 4.44 9.54 -1.77
CA THR A 66 4.19 8.87 -0.48
C THR A 66 3.10 9.62 0.27
N ILE A 67 1.96 8.97 0.50
CA ILE A 67 0.82 9.53 1.22
C ILE A 67 0.76 9.05 2.68
N ILE A 68 1.28 7.84 2.96
CA ILE A 68 1.53 7.35 4.31
C ILE A 68 3.02 7.02 4.42
N LYS A 69 3.73 7.71 5.31
CA LYS A 69 5.15 7.46 5.59
C LYS A 69 5.35 6.08 6.21
N LYS A 70 6.60 5.62 6.23
CA LYS A 70 6.97 4.32 6.82
C LYS A 70 6.47 4.23 8.27
N THR A 71 5.55 3.32 8.53
CA THR A 71 4.82 3.18 9.79
C THR A 71 4.94 1.74 10.30
N LYS A 72 5.19 1.57 11.61
CA LYS A 72 5.32 0.26 12.26
C LYS A 72 3.99 -0.50 12.29
N LEU A 73 4.06 -1.81 12.12
CA LEU A 73 2.94 -2.73 12.32
C LEU A 73 3.14 -3.53 13.61
N LYS A 74 2.07 -4.16 14.08
CA LYS A 74 2.10 -5.10 15.21
C LYS A 74 1.59 -6.47 14.76
N ALA A 75 2.07 -7.51 15.40
CA ALA A 75 1.59 -8.88 15.21
C ALA A 75 0.07 -8.98 15.42
N ASN A 76 -0.63 -9.75 14.58
CA ASN A 76 -2.04 -10.09 14.76
C ASN A 76 -2.95 -8.90 15.11
N SER A 77 -2.80 -7.78 14.41
CA SER A 77 -3.47 -6.53 14.76
C SER A 77 -4.15 -5.87 13.56
N SER A 78 -4.90 -4.81 13.85
CA SER A 78 -5.49 -3.90 12.87
C SER A 78 -4.98 -2.49 13.15
N LEU A 79 -4.45 -1.84 12.11
CA LEU A 79 -4.01 -0.45 12.16
C LEU A 79 -4.83 0.38 11.20
N LYS A 80 -5.55 1.38 11.74
CA LYS A 80 -6.31 2.37 10.96
C LYS A 80 -5.56 3.70 10.97
N ILE A 81 -5.45 4.32 9.80
CA ILE A 81 -4.75 5.60 9.62
C ILE A 81 -5.61 6.53 8.79
N LYS A 82 -5.84 7.75 9.30
CA LYS A 82 -6.47 8.83 8.53
C LYS A 82 -5.48 9.41 7.55
N ASN A 83 -5.94 9.63 6.33
CA ASN A 83 -5.17 10.19 5.24
C ASN A 83 -5.65 11.62 4.92
N ASN A 84 -4.76 12.59 5.12
CA ASN A 84 -5.02 13.98 4.78
C ASN A 84 -4.77 14.29 3.30
N TYR A 85 -4.34 13.31 2.49
CA TYR A 85 -4.16 13.52 1.06
C TYR A 85 -5.52 13.60 0.35
N LEU A 86 -5.86 14.80 -0.09
CA LEU A 86 -7.17 15.12 -0.66
C LEU A 86 -7.20 15.05 -2.20
N LYS A 87 -6.29 14.36 -2.87
CA LYS A 87 -6.33 14.25 -4.35
C LYS A 87 -6.98 12.94 -4.79
N ASN A 88 -7.60 12.99 -5.98
CA ASN A 88 -8.14 11.80 -6.63
C ASN A 88 -7.00 10.88 -7.10
N VAL A 89 -7.14 9.58 -6.90
CA VAL A 89 -6.16 8.55 -7.30
C VAL A 89 -6.89 7.34 -7.84
N ASN A 90 -6.23 6.61 -8.72
CA ASN A 90 -6.71 5.31 -9.22
C ASN A 90 -5.73 4.18 -8.93
N TYR A 91 -4.49 4.47 -8.58
CA TYR A 91 -3.53 3.46 -8.14
C TYR A 91 -3.03 3.73 -6.72
N ILE A 92 -2.90 2.64 -5.97
CA ILE A 92 -2.25 2.62 -4.67
C ILE A 92 -1.11 1.61 -4.73
N LYS A 93 0.07 2.00 -4.24
CA LYS A 93 1.19 1.11 -4.01
C LYS A 93 1.44 0.95 -2.52
N ILE A 94 1.42 -0.30 -2.06
CA ILE A 94 1.75 -0.66 -0.68
C ILE A 94 3.16 -1.24 -0.70
N ASN A 95 4.05 -0.69 0.13
CA ASN A 95 5.39 -1.21 0.33
C ASN A 95 5.46 -1.82 1.73
N ILE A 96 5.96 -3.05 1.87
CA ILE A 96 6.15 -3.75 3.14
C ILE A 96 7.64 -4.00 3.38
N PHE A 97 8.12 -3.74 4.59
CA PHE A 97 9.54 -3.77 4.91
C PHE A 97 9.86 -4.82 5.99
N PRO A 98 10.87 -5.69 5.78
CA PRO A 98 11.49 -6.02 4.49
C PRO A 98 10.61 -6.94 3.62
N ASP A 99 9.76 -7.75 4.25
CA ASP A 99 8.90 -8.77 3.67
C ASP A 99 7.81 -9.16 4.69
N GLY A 100 6.93 -10.11 4.34
CA GLY A 100 5.99 -10.72 5.29
C GLY A 100 4.55 -10.79 4.79
N GLY A 101 3.61 -10.96 5.74
CA GLY A 101 2.19 -11.15 5.48
C GLY A 101 1.30 -10.04 6.02
N ILE A 102 0.48 -9.48 5.12
CA ILE A 102 -0.70 -8.68 5.46
C ILE A 102 -1.92 -9.54 5.10
N SER A 103 -2.87 -9.66 6.01
CA SER A 103 -4.10 -10.43 5.76
C SER A 103 -5.13 -9.62 4.98
N ARG A 104 -5.30 -8.33 5.31
CA ARG A 104 -6.16 -7.43 4.54
C ARG A 104 -5.62 -6.01 4.48
N PHE A 105 -5.91 -5.38 3.35
CA PHE A 105 -5.77 -3.94 3.14
C PHE A 105 -7.14 -3.38 2.77
N ARG A 106 -7.50 -2.22 3.34
CA ARG A 106 -8.71 -1.47 2.93
C ARG A 106 -8.35 -0.01 2.71
N ALA A 107 -8.89 0.56 1.64
CA ALA A 107 -8.87 2.00 1.39
C ALA A 107 -10.32 2.48 1.36
N ARG A 108 -10.69 3.34 2.31
CA ARG A 108 -12.03 3.94 2.40
C ARG A 108 -11.95 5.40 2.02
N GLY A 109 -12.89 5.88 1.21
CA GLY A 109 -12.85 7.24 0.72
C GLY A 109 -14.10 7.60 -0.07
N LYS A 110 -14.08 8.79 -0.65
CA LYS A 110 -15.14 9.25 -1.55
C LYS A 110 -14.78 8.87 -2.98
N VAL A 111 -15.77 8.37 -3.72
CA VAL A 111 -15.68 8.17 -5.17
C VAL A 111 -16.20 9.45 -5.83
N LYS A 112 -15.62 9.82 -6.99
CA LYS A 112 -16.14 10.89 -7.84
C LYS A 112 -16.85 10.28 -9.03
#